data_AF-K3XLS6-F1
#
_entry.id   AF-K3XLS6-F1
#
_cell.length_a   1.000
_cell.length_b   1.000
_cell.length_c   1.000
_cell.angle_alpha   90.00
_cell.angle_beta   90.00
_cell.angle_gamma   90.00
#
_symmetry.space_group_name_H-M   'P 1'
#
loop_
_entity.id
_entity.type
_entity.pdbx_description
1 polymer ?
#
loop_
_entity_poly.entity_id
_entity_poly.type
_entity_poly.pdbx_seq_one_letter_code
_entity_poly.pdbx_strand_id
1 'polypeptide(L)'
;MCPTTRPAFVLALAIALTNEVAESRDFNILAKGPGLTAASGKLCQLCEQYSTEALLYLKQNETQTEILSILHHECASLAPLKQQCITLVNYYVPLFFLEVSMVNPEKFCESVHLCKQGMKISLPTREGTCGLCHHVIVEVLVMLKDPNTQLEVIDLLLKTCSKAQNYEQQCKRLVLKYTPLILVKGQKFLETNDVCSAIHACRTGTQASMENIPLSATL
;
A
#
# COMPACT_ATOMS: atom_id res chain seq x y z
N MET A 1 24.74 3.71 -35.58
CA MET A 1 23.71 4.76 -35.62
C MET A 1 22.79 4.53 -34.43
N CYS A 2 23.02 5.23 -33.32
CA CYS A 2 22.27 5.09 -32.08
C CYS A 2 21.11 6.09 -32.08
N PRO A 3 19.88 5.74 -31.67
CA PRO A 3 18.76 6.66 -31.73
C PRO A 3 18.92 7.74 -30.66
N THR A 4 18.93 9.00 -31.12
CA THR A 4 19.10 10.24 -30.36
C THR A 4 17.93 10.57 -29.41
N THR A 5 17.09 9.60 -29.05
CA THR A 5 15.93 9.77 -28.16
C THR A 5 16.19 9.33 -26.70
N ARG A 6 17.32 8.67 -26.41
CA ARG A 6 17.74 8.28 -25.05
C ARG A 6 18.10 9.42 -24.08
N PRO A 7 18.68 10.57 -24.50
CA PRO A 7 19.00 11.63 -23.54
C PRO A 7 17.75 12.35 -23.02
N ALA A 8 16.61 12.29 -23.71
CA ALA A 8 15.38 12.95 -23.26
C ALA A 8 14.79 12.28 -22.00
N PHE A 9 14.92 10.96 -21.85
CA PHE A 9 14.41 10.23 -20.68
C PHE A 9 15.30 10.42 -19.46
N VAL A 10 16.63 10.37 -19.65
CA VAL A 10 17.61 10.65 -18.57
C VAL A 10 17.50 12.10 -18.13
N LEU A 11 17.38 13.04 -19.07
CA LEU A 11 17.20 14.45 -18.77
C LEU A 11 15.83 14.71 -18.12
N ALA A 12 14.76 14.01 -18.52
CA ALA A 12 13.46 14.11 -17.85
C ALA A 12 13.50 13.56 -16.41
N LEU A 13 14.21 12.45 -16.17
CA LEU A 13 14.43 11.90 -14.82
C LEU A 13 15.32 12.82 -13.97
N ALA A 14 16.36 13.41 -14.55
CA ALA A 14 17.24 14.36 -13.87
C ALA A 14 16.55 15.71 -13.59
N ILE A 15 15.71 16.21 -14.51
CA ILE A 15 14.88 17.41 -14.32
C ILE A 15 13.81 17.15 -13.24
N ALA A 16 13.22 15.94 -13.19
CA ALA A 16 12.27 15.56 -12.14
C ALA A 16 12.90 15.48 -10.74
N LEU A 17 14.23 15.28 -10.64
CA LEU A 17 14.95 15.22 -9.37
C LEU A 17 15.56 16.57 -8.93
N THR A 18 15.65 17.57 -9.82
CA THR A 18 16.38 18.82 -9.54
C THR A 18 15.50 20.07 -9.42
N ASN A 19 14.21 20.02 -9.75
CA ASN A 19 13.27 21.11 -9.50
C ASN A 19 12.15 20.68 -8.54
N GLU A 20 12.21 21.21 -7.31
CA GLU A 20 11.11 21.51 -6.36
C GLU A 20 9.93 20.51 -6.30
N VAL A 21 9.74 19.74 -5.21
CA VAL A 21 9.15 20.22 -3.94
C VAL A 21 8.37 21.53 -4.10
N ALA A 22 7.30 21.53 -4.92
CA ALA A 22 6.07 22.30 -4.70
C ALA A 22 5.10 22.08 -5.87
N GLU A 23 4.18 21.12 -5.73
CA GLU A 23 2.73 21.32 -5.89
C GLU A 23 2.03 19.94 -5.94
N SER A 24 1.64 19.44 -4.77
CA SER A 24 0.42 18.64 -4.67
C SER A 24 -0.38 19.19 -3.51
N ARG A 25 -1.16 20.23 -3.82
CA ARG A 25 -2.27 20.66 -2.97
C ARG A 25 -3.44 19.68 -3.16
N ASP A 26 -3.97 19.24 -2.03
CA ASP A 26 -5.24 18.55 -1.83
C ASP A 26 -5.44 17.18 -2.50
N PHE A 27 -4.99 16.12 -1.82
CA PHE A 27 -5.71 14.84 -1.81
C PHE A 27 -6.52 14.70 -0.50
N ASN A 28 -7.48 15.60 -0.33
CA ASN A 28 -8.64 15.33 0.52
C ASN A 28 -9.52 14.27 -0.15
N ILE A 29 -9.18 12.99 -0.01
CA ILE A 29 -10.13 11.89 -0.25
C ILE A 29 -10.48 11.25 1.09
N LEU A 30 -11.26 12.00 1.87
CA LEU A 30 -12.14 11.47 2.89
C LEU A 30 -13.38 12.36 2.96
N ALA A 31 -14.25 12.21 1.95
CA ALA A 31 -15.70 12.21 2.14
C ALA A 31 -16.45 12.02 0.81
N LYS A 32 -17.32 10.99 0.80
CA LYS A 32 -18.65 10.96 0.18
C LYS A 32 -18.80 10.20 -1.16
N GLY A 33 -19.50 9.06 -1.08
CA GLY A 33 -20.36 8.53 -2.14
C GLY A 33 -19.75 7.53 -3.12
N PRO A 34 -20.59 6.77 -3.86
CA PRO A 34 -20.23 5.52 -4.53
C PRO A 34 -19.35 5.76 -5.76
N GLY A 35 -18.04 5.81 -5.56
CA GLY A 35 -17.05 5.97 -6.65
C GLY A 35 -15.67 5.37 -6.36
N LEU A 36 -15.50 4.73 -5.20
CA LEU A 36 -14.20 4.29 -4.67
C LEU A 36 -13.55 3.13 -5.45
N THR A 37 -14.27 2.47 -6.36
CA THR A 37 -13.78 1.27 -7.09
C THR A 37 -13.14 1.59 -8.44
N ALA A 38 -13.53 2.69 -9.11
CA ALA A 38 -13.01 3.05 -10.43
C ALA A 38 -11.66 3.80 -10.33
N ALA A 39 -11.50 4.67 -9.32
CA ALA A 39 -10.27 5.42 -9.10
C ALA A 39 -9.10 4.51 -8.68
N SER A 40 -9.34 3.53 -7.81
CA SER A 40 -8.32 2.56 -7.40
C SER A 40 -7.87 1.67 -8.56
N GLY A 41 -8.80 1.26 -9.45
CA GLY A 41 -8.46 0.47 -10.63
C GLY A 41 -7.56 1.23 -11.61
N LYS A 42 -7.82 2.52 -11.81
CA LYS A 42 -6.98 3.37 -12.67
C LYS A 42 -5.58 3.59 -12.08
N LEU A 43 -5.47 3.77 -10.77
CA LEU A 43 -4.18 3.90 -10.08
C LEU A 43 -3.37 2.61 -10.12
N CYS A 44 -4.02 1.45 -9.98
CA CYS A 44 -3.38 0.15 -10.16
C CYS A 44 -2.78 0.00 -11.56
N GLN A 45 -3.58 0.25 -12.61
CA GLN A 45 -3.12 0.13 -14.00
C GLN A 45 -1.94 1.07 -14.30
N LEU A 46 -2.00 2.31 -13.79
CA LEU A 46 -0.90 3.26 -13.92
C LEU A 46 0.35 2.74 -13.20
N CYS A 47 0.21 2.25 -11.97
CA CYS A 47 1.33 1.68 -11.23
C CYS A 47 1.99 0.53 -11.98
N GLU A 48 1.21 -0.43 -12.48
CA GLU A 48 1.73 -1.59 -13.22
C GLU A 48 2.44 -1.16 -14.50
N GLN A 49 1.85 -0.21 -15.23
CA GLN A 49 2.44 0.33 -16.45
C GLN A 49 3.78 1.02 -16.15
N TYR A 50 3.81 1.98 -15.21
CA TYR A 50 5.03 2.70 -14.87
C TYR A 50 6.11 1.78 -14.30
N SER A 51 5.72 0.81 -13.47
CA SER A 51 6.66 -0.17 -12.93
C SER A 51 7.24 -1.04 -14.04
N THR A 52 6.42 -1.45 -15.01
CA THR A 52 6.89 -2.21 -16.18
C THR A 52 7.87 -1.40 -17.02
N GLU A 53 7.54 -0.15 -17.34
CA GLU A 53 8.39 0.74 -18.12
C GLU A 53 9.72 1.03 -17.40
N ALA A 54 9.67 1.30 -16.09
CA ALA A 54 10.85 1.52 -15.27
C ALA A 54 11.75 0.28 -15.25
N LEU A 55 11.19 -0.92 -15.09
CA LEU A 55 11.97 -2.16 -15.11
C LEU A 55 12.60 -2.42 -16.47
N LEU A 56 11.88 -2.15 -17.57
CA LEU A 56 12.43 -2.26 -18.92
C LEU A 56 13.59 -1.28 -19.13
N TYR A 57 13.50 -0.08 -18.57
CA TYR A 57 14.57 0.91 -18.64
C TYR A 57 15.79 0.50 -17.81
N LEU A 58 15.58 0.09 -16.54
CA LEU A 58 16.66 -0.30 -15.63
C LEU A 58 17.36 -1.62 -16.02
N LYS A 59 16.68 -2.49 -16.78
CA LYS A 59 17.28 -3.71 -17.36
C LYS A 59 18.25 -3.44 -18.51
N GLN A 60 18.29 -2.23 -19.05
CA GLN A 60 19.20 -1.91 -20.16
C GLN A 60 20.63 -1.75 -19.63
N ASN A 61 21.58 -2.47 -20.23
CA ASN A 61 23.01 -2.37 -19.89
C ASN A 61 23.54 -0.92 -19.95
N GLU A 62 23.02 -0.13 -20.91
CA GLU A 62 23.37 1.29 -21.04
C GLU A 62 22.96 2.09 -19.80
N THR A 63 21.71 1.94 -19.35
CA THR A 63 21.19 2.59 -18.13
C THR A 63 22.00 2.18 -16.90
N GLN A 64 22.33 0.89 -16.76
CA GLN A 64 23.15 0.42 -15.63
C GLN A 64 24.56 1.02 -15.64
N THR A 65 25.16 1.10 -16.82
CA THR A 65 26.50 1.68 -17.01
C THR A 65 26.49 3.18 -16.72
N GLU A 66 25.45 3.88 -17.17
CA GLU A 66 25.27 5.31 -16.92
C GLU A 66 25.12 5.61 -15.42
N ILE A 67 24.27 4.85 -14.72
CA ILE A 67 24.08 4.98 -13.26
C ILE A 67 25.40 4.70 -12.53
N LEU A 68 26.13 3.65 -12.90
CA LEU A 68 27.43 3.33 -12.28
C LEU A 68 28.45 4.45 -12.50
N SER A 69 28.49 5.00 -13.71
CA SER A 69 29.38 6.11 -14.08
C SER A 69 29.07 7.37 -13.27
N ILE A 70 27.79 7.72 -13.10
CA ILE A 70 27.36 8.85 -12.27
C ILE A 70 27.81 8.64 -10.82
N LEU A 71 27.57 7.45 -10.26
CA LEU A 71 27.95 7.16 -8.87
C LEU A 71 29.47 7.18 -8.66
N HIS A 72 30.27 6.72 -9.63
CA HIS A 72 31.73 6.85 -9.58
C HIS A 72 32.18 8.30 -9.65
N HIS A 73 31.50 9.13 -10.45
CA HIS A 73 31.78 10.56 -10.53
C HIS A 73 31.50 11.24 -9.18
N GLU A 74 30.36 10.98 -8.54
CA GLU A 74 30.03 11.52 -7.22
C GLU A 74 31.03 11.07 -6.15
N CYS A 75 31.48 9.81 -6.18
CA CYS A 75 32.52 9.33 -5.28
C CYS A 75 33.85 10.09 -5.41
N ALA A 76 34.15 10.70 -6.57
CA ALA A 76 35.39 11.43 -6.78
C ALA A 76 35.51 12.68 -5.87
N SER A 77 34.37 13.29 -5.52
CA SER A 77 34.28 14.47 -4.65
C SER A 77 34.33 14.13 -3.16
N LEU A 78 34.26 12.83 -2.82
CA LEU A 78 34.04 12.36 -1.45
C LEU A 78 35.37 12.07 -0.70
N ALA A 79 36.30 13.03 -0.69
CA ALA A 79 37.57 12.90 0.03
C ALA A 79 37.36 13.02 1.56
N PRO A 80 38.06 12.21 2.40
CA PRO A 80 39.08 11.21 2.05
C PRO A 80 38.51 9.81 1.71
N LEU A 81 37.19 9.64 1.70
CA LEU A 81 36.50 8.35 1.59
C LEU A 81 36.29 7.85 0.15
N LYS A 82 36.85 8.54 -0.87
CA LYS A 82 36.67 8.23 -2.29
C LYS A 82 36.78 6.74 -2.60
N GLN A 83 37.84 6.08 -2.13
CA GLN A 83 38.06 4.66 -2.42
C GLN A 83 37.01 3.76 -1.77
N GLN A 84 36.61 4.05 -0.54
CA GLN A 84 35.56 3.30 0.16
C GLN A 84 34.22 3.46 -0.56
N CYS A 85 33.90 4.67 -1.01
CA CYS A 85 32.72 4.94 -1.83
C CYS A 85 32.73 4.11 -3.12
N ILE A 86 33.83 4.13 -3.88
CA ILE A 86 33.97 3.35 -5.12
C ILE A 86 33.80 1.84 -4.85
N THR A 87 34.39 1.32 -3.76
CA THR A 87 34.23 -0.09 -3.37
C THR A 87 32.77 -0.43 -3.08
N LEU A 88 32.05 0.41 -2.33
CA LEU A 88 30.64 0.19 -2.03
C LEU A 88 29.80 0.24 -3.31
N VAL A 89 30.00 1.24 -4.16
CA VAL A 89 29.29 1.38 -5.44
C VAL A 89 29.51 0.14 -6.32
N ASN A 90 30.76 -0.31 -6.48
CA ASN A 90 31.07 -1.49 -7.29
C ASN A 90 30.46 -2.78 -6.74
N TYR A 91 30.20 -2.86 -5.44
CA TYR A 91 29.61 -4.04 -4.82
C TYR A 91 28.08 -3.99 -4.85
N TYR A 92 27.49 -2.89 -4.38
CA TYR A 92 26.05 -2.80 -4.15
C TYR A 92 25.25 -2.47 -5.41
N VAL A 93 25.77 -1.70 -6.36
CA VAL A 93 25.01 -1.30 -7.56
C VAL A 93 24.70 -2.50 -8.46
N PRO A 94 25.64 -3.43 -8.74
CA PRO A 94 25.31 -4.64 -9.48
C PRO A 94 24.29 -5.51 -8.76
N LEU A 95 24.41 -5.67 -7.43
CA LEU A 95 23.43 -6.42 -6.62
C LEU A 95 22.04 -5.76 -6.67
N PHE A 96 21.98 -4.43 -6.59
CA PHE A 96 20.73 -3.69 -6.76
C PHE A 96 20.06 -4.00 -8.11
N PHE A 97 20.81 -4.01 -9.21
CA PHE A 97 20.22 -4.36 -10.52
C PHE A 97 19.77 -5.82 -10.61
N LEU A 98 20.44 -6.75 -9.92
CA LEU A 98 19.97 -8.13 -9.80
C LEU A 98 18.63 -8.19 -9.06
N GLU A 99 18.50 -7.52 -7.93
CA GLU A 99 17.25 -7.44 -7.16
C GLU A 99 16.13 -6.80 -7.97
N VAL A 100 16.39 -5.64 -8.59
CA VAL A 100 15.43 -4.95 -9.46
C VAL A 100 14.97 -5.84 -10.60
N SER A 101 15.85 -6.67 -11.17
CA SER A 101 15.49 -7.55 -12.29
C SER A 101 14.41 -8.58 -11.94
N MET A 102 14.31 -8.94 -10.66
CA MET A 102 13.36 -9.91 -10.09
C MET A 102 12.03 -9.28 -9.66
N VAL A 103 11.92 -7.95 -9.68
CA VAL A 103 10.67 -7.26 -9.32
C VAL A 103 9.57 -7.61 -10.31
N ASN A 104 8.42 -8.01 -9.77
CA ASN A 104 7.19 -8.21 -10.53
C ASN A 104 6.29 -6.96 -10.35
N PRO A 105 5.90 -6.25 -11.43
CA PRO A 105 5.08 -5.05 -11.37
C PRO A 105 3.77 -5.20 -10.59
N GLU A 106 3.05 -6.31 -10.78
CA GLU A 106 1.79 -6.58 -10.07
C GLU A 106 2.06 -6.69 -8.57
N LYS A 107 3.04 -7.52 -8.17
CA LYS A 107 3.42 -7.69 -6.75
C LYS A 107 3.98 -6.42 -6.12
N PHE A 108 4.72 -5.63 -6.88
CA PHE A 108 5.19 -4.33 -6.45
C PHE A 108 4.00 -3.38 -6.18
N CYS A 109 3.06 -3.28 -7.13
CA CYS A 109 1.89 -2.42 -7.00
C CYS A 109 0.90 -2.88 -5.92
N GLU A 110 0.83 -4.19 -5.65
CA GLU A 110 0.15 -4.76 -4.48
C GLU A 110 0.83 -4.32 -3.17
N SER A 111 2.17 -4.37 -3.12
CA SER A 111 2.93 -4.02 -1.91
C SER A 111 2.84 -2.54 -1.53
N VAL A 112 2.60 -1.66 -2.52
CA VAL A 112 2.37 -0.22 -2.30
C VAL A 112 0.88 0.14 -2.26
N HIS A 113 0.00 -0.86 -2.13
CA HIS A 113 -1.45 -0.71 -1.98
C HIS A 113 -2.16 0.03 -3.13
N LEU A 114 -1.54 0.12 -4.30
CA LEU A 114 -2.15 0.71 -5.50
C LEU A 114 -2.95 -0.33 -6.28
N CYS A 115 -2.53 -1.60 -6.22
CA CYS A 115 -3.29 -2.74 -6.72
C CYS A 115 -3.84 -3.57 -5.56
N LYS A 116 -5.04 -4.11 -5.74
CA LYS A 116 -5.59 -5.09 -4.81
C LYS A 116 -4.86 -6.40 -5.05
N GLN A 117 -4.32 -7.03 -3.99
CA GLN A 117 -3.74 -8.37 -4.05
C GLN A 117 -4.68 -9.33 -4.76
N GLY A 118 -4.43 -9.68 -6.03
CA GLY A 118 -5.10 -10.75 -6.79
C GLY A 118 -6.56 -11.07 -6.44
N MET A 119 -7.36 -10.08 -6.04
CA MET A 119 -8.72 -10.23 -5.57
C MET A 119 -9.48 -9.08 -6.21
N LYS A 120 -9.98 -9.40 -7.40
CA LYS A 120 -11.24 -8.83 -7.86
C LYS A 120 -12.12 -8.65 -6.61
N ILE A 121 -12.65 -7.45 -6.39
CA ILE A 121 -14.01 -7.36 -5.86
C ILE A 121 -14.94 -7.83 -6.98
N SER A 122 -14.75 -9.06 -7.46
CA SER A 122 -15.87 -9.93 -7.64
C SER A 122 -16.14 -10.35 -6.21
N LEU A 123 -17.15 -9.73 -5.61
CA LEU A 123 -17.93 -10.40 -4.59
C LEU A 123 -17.96 -11.87 -5.01
N PRO A 124 -17.46 -12.84 -4.22
CA PRO A 124 -17.62 -14.21 -4.61
C PRO A 124 -19.13 -14.36 -4.77
N THR A 125 -19.61 -14.62 -5.98
CA THR A 125 -21.05 -14.79 -6.26
C THR A 125 -21.60 -16.07 -5.61
N ARG A 126 -20.97 -16.50 -4.50
CA ARG A 126 -21.29 -17.64 -3.64
C ARG A 126 -20.94 -17.44 -2.16
N GLU A 127 -20.26 -16.36 -1.75
CA GLU A 127 -19.96 -16.08 -0.34
C GLU A 127 -20.67 -14.78 0.03
N GLY A 128 -21.81 -14.89 0.72
CA GLY A 128 -22.65 -13.76 1.10
C GLY A 128 -21.96 -12.76 2.05
N THR A 129 -22.76 -11.96 2.74
CA THR A 129 -22.29 -10.95 3.73
C THR A 129 -21.23 -11.46 4.72
N CYS A 130 -21.26 -12.76 5.03
CA CYS A 130 -20.31 -13.42 5.90
C CYS A 130 -18.88 -13.48 5.34
N GLY A 131 -18.71 -13.85 4.06
CA GLY A 131 -17.40 -13.95 3.43
C GLY A 131 -16.77 -12.57 3.25
N LEU A 132 -17.57 -11.59 2.82
CA LEU A 132 -17.15 -10.20 2.74
C LEU A 132 -16.70 -9.66 4.10
N CYS A 133 -17.45 -9.94 5.16
CA CYS A 133 -17.06 -9.50 6.49
C CYS A 133 -15.71 -10.08 6.91
N HIS A 134 -15.50 -11.39 6.75
CA HIS A 134 -14.23 -12.02 7.12
C HIS A 134 -13.06 -11.43 6.34
N HIS A 135 -13.24 -11.19 5.04
CA HIS A 135 -12.22 -10.55 4.22
C HIS A 135 -11.85 -9.15 4.74
N VAL A 136 -12.85 -8.32 5.05
CA VAL A 136 -12.65 -6.97 5.60
C VAL A 136 -11.94 -7.05 6.96
N ILE A 137 -12.32 -7.98 7.84
CA ILE A 137 -11.68 -8.13 9.15
C ILE A 137 -10.20 -8.53 9.01
N VAL A 138 -9.87 -9.40 8.05
CA VAL A 138 -8.47 -9.75 7.75
C VAL A 138 -7.69 -8.54 7.26
N GLU A 139 -8.24 -7.75 6.34
CA GLU A 139 -7.59 -6.54 5.83
C GLU A 139 -7.38 -5.50 6.94
N VAL A 140 -8.41 -5.24 7.76
CA VAL A 140 -8.32 -4.36 8.93
C VAL A 140 -7.26 -4.84 9.91
N LEU A 141 -7.14 -6.14 10.15
CA LEU A 141 -6.11 -6.71 11.01
C LEU A 141 -4.69 -6.47 10.48
N VAL A 142 -4.49 -6.55 9.16
CA VAL A 142 -3.19 -6.23 8.53
C VAL A 142 -2.87 -4.76 8.73
N MET A 143 -3.82 -3.86 8.46
CA MET A 143 -3.64 -2.41 8.64
C MET A 143 -3.36 -2.05 10.12
N LEU A 144 -4.08 -2.65 11.08
CA LEU A 144 -3.87 -2.38 12.50
C LEU A 144 -2.50 -2.85 13.01
N LYS A 145 -1.87 -3.84 12.37
CA LYS A 145 -0.51 -4.30 12.72
C LYS A 145 0.58 -3.39 12.17
N ASP A 146 0.30 -2.59 11.16
CA ASP A 146 1.25 -1.67 10.56
C ASP A 146 1.52 -0.46 11.48
N PRO A 147 2.77 -0.21 11.91
CA PRO A 147 3.09 0.90 12.80
C PRO A 147 2.78 2.28 12.22
N ASN A 148 2.87 2.45 10.89
CA ASN A 148 2.58 3.73 10.25
C ASN A 148 1.09 4.05 10.33
N THR A 149 0.23 3.07 10.06
CA THR A 149 -1.22 3.17 10.22
C THR A 149 -1.61 3.52 11.66
N GLN A 150 -0.96 2.92 12.65
CA GLN A 150 -1.21 3.26 14.06
C GLN A 150 -0.86 4.73 14.37
N LEU A 151 0.25 5.23 13.83
CA LEU A 151 0.66 6.62 13.99
C LEU A 151 -0.28 7.58 13.27
N GLU A 152 -0.73 7.24 12.06
CA GLU A 152 -1.72 8.03 11.31
C GLU A 152 -3.05 8.15 12.06
N VAL A 153 -3.52 7.06 12.68
CA VAL A 153 -4.73 7.08 13.51
C VAL A 153 -4.54 8.00 14.73
N ILE A 154 -3.38 7.93 15.40
CA ILE A 154 -3.09 8.79 16.54
C ILE A 154 -3.01 10.26 16.11
N ASP A 155 -2.31 10.56 15.02
CA ASP A 155 -2.19 11.92 14.48
C ASP A 155 -3.55 12.50 14.08
N LEU A 156 -4.39 11.71 13.41
CA LEU A 156 -5.76 12.11 13.06
C LEU A 156 -6.59 12.46 14.29
N LEU A 157 -6.50 11.65 15.35
CA LEU A 157 -7.19 11.90 16.62
C LEU A 157 -6.63 13.14 17.32
N LEU A 158 -5.32 13.37 17.30
CA LEU A 158 -4.69 14.57 17.85
C LEU A 158 -5.09 15.84 17.09
N LYS A 159 -5.16 15.78 15.76
CA LYS A 159 -5.67 16.87 14.91
C LYS A 159 -7.12 17.20 15.24
N THR A 160 -7.92 16.17 15.50
CA THR A 160 -9.30 16.34 15.96
C THR A 160 -9.35 17.02 17.33
N CYS A 161 -8.48 16.64 18.26
CA CYS A 161 -8.38 17.27 19.57
C CYS A 161 -8.06 18.77 19.52
N SER A 162 -7.31 19.24 18.52
CA SER A 162 -7.04 20.68 18.33
C SER A 162 -8.30 21.50 18.06
N LYS A 163 -9.42 20.87 17.71
CA LYS A 163 -10.73 21.52 17.54
C LYS A 163 -11.56 21.52 18.83
N ALA A 164 -11.11 20.85 19.89
CA ALA A 164 -11.87 20.62 21.12
C ALA A 164 -11.83 21.80 22.11
N GLN A 165 -11.66 23.04 21.63
CA GLN A 165 -11.66 24.28 22.42
C GLN A 165 -10.97 24.10 23.79
N ASN A 166 -11.72 24.27 24.89
CA ASN A 166 -11.24 24.22 26.27
C ASN A 166 -10.74 22.82 26.72
N TYR A 167 -10.99 21.78 25.93
CA TYR A 167 -10.61 20.40 26.23
C TYR A 167 -9.41 19.91 25.43
N GLU A 168 -8.80 20.73 24.58
CA GLU A 168 -7.71 20.30 23.68
C GLU A 168 -6.63 19.49 24.43
N GLN A 169 -6.10 20.04 25.52
CA GLN A 169 -5.03 19.39 26.28
C GLN A 169 -5.49 18.12 27.01
N GLN A 170 -6.75 18.06 27.44
CA GLN A 170 -7.30 16.86 28.05
C GLN A 170 -7.54 15.77 26.99
N CYS A 171 -8.09 16.16 25.83
CA CYS A 171 -8.29 15.29 24.68
C CYS A 171 -6.97 14.69 24.19
N LYS A 172 -5.93 15.51 23.96
CA LYS A 172 -4.60 15.03 23.53
C LYS A 172 -4.02 14.01 24.51
N ARG A 173 -4.15 14.25 25.82
CA ARG A 173 -3.72 13.28 26.85
C ARG A 173 -4.50 11.96 26.79
N LEU A 174 -5.81 12.01 26.57
CA LEU A 174 -6.63 10.80 26.43
C LEU A 174 -6.23 10.00 25.18
N VAL A 175 -6.03 10.67 24.04
CA VAL A 175 -5.60 10.04 22.78
C VAL A 175 -4.26 9.36 22.97
N LEU A 176 -3.25 10.07 23.48
CA LEU A 176 -1.90 9.51 23.67
C LEU A 176 -1.90 8.34 24.68
N LYS A 177 -2.78 8.36 25.68
CA LYS A 177 -2.84 7.31 26.71
C LYS A 177 -3.63 6.09 26.24
N TYR A 178 -4.78 6.29 25.62
CA TYR A 178 -5.75 5.21 25.39
C TYR A 178 -5.72 4.67 23.97
N THR A 179 -5.41 5.47 22.96
CA THR A 179 -5.40 5.00 21.56
C THR A 179 -4.42 3.83 21.35
N PRO A 180 -3.16 3.87 21.82
CA PRO A 180 -2.25 2.73 21.66
C PRO A 180 -2.80 1.45 22.32
N LEU A 181 -3.41 1.58 23.50
CA LEU A 181 -4.02 0.47 24.21
C LEU A 181 -5.23 -0.09 23.47
N ILE A 182 -6.06 0.78 22.88
CA ILE A 182 -7.23 0.40 22.09
C ILE A 182 -6.80 -0.32 20.82
N LEU A 183 -5.76 0.15 20.12
CA LEU A 183 -5.26 -0.48 18.90
C LEU A 183 -4.74 -1.89 19.18
N VAL A 184 -3.87 -2.05 20.19
CA VAL A 184 -3.32 -3.37 20.57
C VAL A 184 -4.40 -4.32 21.07
N LYS A 185 -5.30 -3.86 21.95
CA LYS A 185 -6.39 -4.70 22.44
C LYS A 185 -7.42 -5.02 21.36
N GLY A 186 -7.67 -4.08 20.46
CA GLY A 186 -8.55 -4.23 19.30
C GLY A 186 -8.03 -5.28 18.34
N GLN A 187 -6.73 -5.24 18.01
CA GLN A 187 -6.09 -6.28 17.21
C GLN A 187 -6.28 -7.67 17.85
N LYS A 188 -5.93 -7.81 19.13
CA LYS A 188 -6.08 -9.08 19.83
C LYS A 188 -7.54 -9.55 19.86
N PHE A 189 -8.48 -8.63 20.04
CA PHE A 189 -9.91 -8.93 20.00
C PHE A 189 -10.32 -9.48 18.63
N LEU A 190 -9.94 -8.81 17.55
CA LEU A 190 -10.23 -9.23 16.17
C LEU A 190 -9.58 -10.57 15.79
N GLU A 191 -8.40 -10.90 16.36
CA GLU A 191 -7.75 -12.20 16.16
C GLU A 191 -8.44 -13.35 16.91
N THR A 192 -9.10 -13.06 18.03
CA THR A 192 -9.63 -14.07 18.95
C THR A 192 -11.15 -14.21 18.92
N ASN A 193 -11.85 -13.29 18.26
CA ASN A 193 -13.31 -13.25 18.21
C ASN A 193 -13.77 -13.17 16.76
N ASP A 194 -14.78 -13.97 16.43
CA ASP A 194 -15.51 -13.84 15.17
C ASP A 194 -16.49 -12.66 15.27
N VAL A 195 -15.99 -11.47 14.95
CA VAL A 195 -16.80 -10.24 14.88
C VAL A 195 -17.88 -10.34 13.82
N CYS A 196 -17.66 -11.14 12.76
CA CYS A 196 -18.64 -11.30 11.70
C CYS A 196 -19.89 -12.05 12.16
N SER A 197 -19.74 -13.01 13.06
CA SER A 197 -20.86 -13.60 13.79
C SER A 197 -21.49 -12.62 14.77
N ALA A 198 -20.68 -11.84 15.49
CA ALA A 198 -21.17 -10.87 16.49
C ALA A 198 -22.02 -9.75 15.87
N ILE A 199 -21.70 -9.30 14.65
CA ILE A 199 -22.47 -8.30 13.91
C ILE A 199 -23.54 -8.93 12.99
N HIS A 200 -23.77 -10.23 13.11
CA HIS A 200 -24.74 -11.00 12.31
C HIS A 200 -24.49 -10.96 10.79
N ALA A 201 -23.27 -10.66 10.36
CA ALA A 201 -22.86 -10.83 8.97
C ALA A 201 -22.78 -12.32 8.61
N CYS A 202 -22.45 -13.16 9.59
CA CYS A 202 -22.46 -14.61 9.53
C CYS A 202 -23.64 -15.19 10.32
N ARG A 203 -24.24 -16.27 9.80
CA ARG A 203 -25.22 -17.05 10.57
C ARG A 203 -24.45 -17.83 11.64
N THR A 204 -24.72 -17.53 12.90
CA THR A 204 -24.36 -18.43 14.01
C THR A 204 -25.15 -19.73 13.83
N GLY A 205 -24.50 -20.88 13.98
CA GLY A 205 -25.09 -22.19 13.69
C GLY A 205 -26.33 -22.51 14.55
N THR A 206 -27.50 -22.05 14.12
CA THR A 206 -28.82 -22.64 14.44
C THR A 206 -29.84 -22.24 13.36
N GLN A 207 -29.54 -22.54 12.10
CA GLN A 207 -30.56 -22.84 11.09
C GLN A 207 -29.96 -23.86 10.10
N ALA A 208 -29.87 -25.10 10.57
CA ALA A 208 -29.90 -26.24 9.68
C ALA A 208 -31.27 -26.27 8.99
N SER A 209 -31.26 -26.32 7.65
CA SER A 209 -32.29 -26.90 6.79
C SER A 209 -33.68 -27.10 7.40
N MET A 210 -34.63 -26.21 7.09
CA MET A 210 -36.01 -26.67 6.86
C MET A 210 -36.19 -26.74 5.34
N GLU A 211 -35.76 -27.87 4.82
CA GLU A 211 -36.15 -28.36 3.51
C GLU A 211 -37.64 -28.68 3.58
N ASN A 212 -38.48 -27.79 3.04
CA ASN A 212 -39.88 -28.12 2.81
C ASN A 212 -39.96 -28.96 1.54
N ILE A 213 -39.88 -30.28 1.70
CA ILE A 213 -40.50 -31.23 0.77
C ILE A 213 -41.93 -31.48 1.26
N PRO A 214 -42.95 -31.26 0.42
CA PRO A 214 -44.13 -32.11 0.43
C PRO A 214 -44.08 -33.07 -0.77
N LEU A 215 -44.30 -34.34 -0.43
CA LEU A 215 -44.40 -35.50 -1.33
C LEU A 215 -45.35 -35.27 -2.50
N SER A 216 -44.97 -35.79 -3.67
CA SER A 216 -45.87 -36.14 -4.76
C SER A 216 -46.48 -37.54 -4.56
N ALA A 217 -47.82 -37.62 -4.75
CA ALA A 217 -48.69 -38.76 -5.12
C ALA A 217 -48.69 -40.03 -4.22
N THR A 218 -49.80 -40.73 -3.92
CA THR A 218 -50.92 -41.16 -4.77
C THR A 218 -52.04 -41.79 -3.91
N LEU A 219 -53.31 -41.52 -4.24
CA LEU A 219 -54.42 -42.48 -4.39
C LEU A 219 -55.60 -41.76 -5.04
#